data_AF-A0A3A0A4C3-F1
#
_entry.id   AF-A0A3A0A4C3-F1
#
_cell.length_a   1.000
_cell.length_b   1.000
_cell.length_c   1.000
_cell.angle_alpha   90.00
_cell.angle_beta   90.00
_cell.angle_gamma   90.00
#
_symmetry.space_group_name_H-M   'P 1'
#
loop_
_entity.id
_entity.type
_entity.pdbx_description
1 polymer ?
#
loop_
_entity_poly.entity_id
_entity_poly.type
_entity_poly.pdbx_seq_one_letter_code
_entity_poly.pdbx_strand_id
1 'polypeptide(L)'
;MNTQIGALIASIKRQLATLYLHDLTEWTRGDDARFARMVDGRGKSTGSPEQWMANLHSICSNEHILTFYPDLPGEVGAALASLRLDDL
;
A
#
# COMPACT_ATOMS: atom_id res chain seq x y z
N MET A 1 -10.99 13.86 18.01
CA MET A 1 -10.56 14.22 16.64
C MET A 1 -11.80 14.62 15.86
N ASN A 2 -11.76 15.69 15.04
CA ASN A 2 -12.91 16.07 14.21
C ASN A 2 -13.23 14.94 13.22
N THR A 3 -14.45 14.40 13.25
CA THR A 3 -14.86 13.22 12.44
C THR A 3 -14.62 13.43 10.94
N GLN A 4 -14.76 14.66 10.43
CA GLN A 4 -14.44 14.98 9.03
C GLN A 4 -12.95 14.85 8.71
N ILE A 5 -12.08 15.31 9.61
CA ILE A 5 -10.62 15.18 9.46
C ILE A 5 -10.23 13.70 9.55
N GLY A 6 -10.88 12.94 10.45
CA GLY A 6 -10.65 11.50 10.59
C GLY A 6 -10.98 10.73 9.31
N ALA A 7 -12.17 10.98 8.74
CA ALA A 7 -12.60 10.38 7.49
C ALA A 7 -11.68 10.73 6.31
N LEU A 8 -11.20 11.99 6.25
CA LEU A 8 -10.26 12.43 5.23
C LEU A 8 -8.93 11.67 5.32
N ILE A 9 -8.36 11.55 6.52
CA ILE A 9 -7.11 10.80 6.75
C ILE A 9 -7.29 9.34 6.34
N ALA A 10 -8.39 8.70 6.74
CA ALA A 10 -8.68 7.32 6.38
C ALA A 10 -8.80 7.15 4.86
N SER A 11 -9.45 8.09 4.16
CA SER A 11 -9.57 8.09 2.70
C SER A 11 -8.21 8.18 2.00
N ILE A 12 -7.35 9.11 2.45
CA ILE A 12 -5.98 9.24 1.93
C ILE A 12 -5.20 7.94 2.11
N LYS A 13 -5.33 7.28 3.27
CA LYS A 13 -4.65 6.02 3.53
C LYS A 13 -5.17 4.87 2.67
N ARG A 14 -6.48 4.80 2.41
CA ARG A 14 -7.06 3.85 1.45
C ARG A 14 -6.53 4.07 0.03
N GLN A 15 -6.41 5.32 -0.40
CA GLN A 15 -5.82 5.67 -1.70
C GLN A 15 -4.34 5.25 -1.77
N LEU A 16 -3.58 5.48 -0.70
CA LEU A 16 -2.19 5.01 -0.61
C LEU A 16 -2.09 3.48 -0.69
N ALA A 17 -2.96 2.74 -0.01
CA ALA A 17 -3.01 1.29 -0.13
C ALA A 17 -3.26 0.83 -1.58
N THR A 18 -4.13 1.53 -2.30
CA THR A 18 -4.40 1.26 -3.72
C THR A 18 -3.15 1.49 -4.58
N LEU A 19 -2.40 2.56 -4.33
CA LEU A 19 -1.15 2.85 -5.04
C LEU A 19 -0.08 1.79 -4.75
N TYR A 20 0.07 1.37 -3.49
CA TYR A 20 1.02 0.33 -3.13
C TYR A 20 0.71 -1.01 -3.80
N LEU A 21 -0.56 -1.41 -3.82
CA LEU A 21 -1.01 -2.61 -4.54
C LEU A 21 -0.75 -2.51 -6.04
N HIS A 22 -1.00 -1.35 -6.65
CA HIS A 22 -0.70 -1.13 -8.06
C HIS A 22 0.80 -1.28 -8.36
N ASP A 23 1.68 -0.67 -7.56
CA ASP A 23 3.12 -0.78 -7.75
C ASP A 23 3.62 -2.23 -7.60
N LEU A 24 3.12 -2.96 -6.61
CA LEU A 24 3.41 -4.40 -6.44
C LEU A 24 2.89 -5.22 -7.62
N THR A 25 1.71 -4.88 -8.14
CA THR A 25 1.14 -5.54 -9.33
C THR A 25 2.01 -5.35 -10.56
N GLU A 26 2.42 -4.11 -10.85
CA GLU A 26 3.26 -3.83 -12.00
C GLU A 26 4.65 -4.48 -11.87
N TRP A 27 5.20 -4.48 -10.66
CA TRP A 27 6.46 -5.17 -10.37
C TRP A 27 6.35 -6.68 -10.61
N THR A 28 5.33 -7.36 -10.08
CA THR A 28 5.11 -8.81 -10.29
C THR A 28 4.77 -9.17 -11.75
N ARG A 29 4.35 -8.21 -12.57
CA ARG A 29 4.15 -8.37 -14.02
C ARG A 29 5.44 -8.20 -14.84
N GLY A 30 6.57 -7.95 -14.19
CA GLY A 30 7.90 -7.85 -14.81
C GLY A 30 8.42 -6.42 -15.00
N ASP A 31 7.81 -5.40 -14.39
CA ASP A 31 8.43 -4.07 -14.29
C ASP A 31 9.48 -4.06 -13.17
N ASP A 32 10.59 -4.77 -13.37
CA ASP A 32 11.67 -4.91 -12.38
C ASP A 32 12.27 -3.56 -11.96
N ALA A 33 12.18 -2.55 -12.83
CA ALA A 33 12.66 -1.21 -12.57
C ALA A 33 11.64 -0.31 -11.85
N ARG A 34 10.44 -0.80 -11.49
CA ARG A 34 9.36 -0.03 -10.86
C ARG A 34 9.85 0.77 -9.65
N PHE A 35 10.46 0.07 -8.70
CA PHE A 35 10.94 0.64 -7.44
C PHE A 35 12.27 1.37 -7.63
N ALA A 36 13.11 0.95 -8.58
CA ALA A 36 14.36 1.64 -8.90
C ALA A 36 14.14 3.08 -9.39
N ARG A 37 12.98 3.36 -10.03
CA ARG A 37 12.60 4.71 -10.47
C ARG A 37 12.05 5.59 -9.34
N MET A 38 11.80 5.05 -8.15
CA MET A 38 11.28 5.81 -7.00
C MET A 38 12.43 6.36 -6.15
N VAL A 39 12.75 7.65 -6.35
CA VAL A 39 13.84 8.33 -5.63
C VAL A 39 13.41 9.69 -5.07
N ASP A 40 14.05 10.14 -3.98
CA ASP A 40 13.75 11.38 -3.25
C ASP A 40 14.23 12.68 -3.92
N GLY A 41 14.43 12.69 -5.25
CA GLY A 41 15.01 13.82 -5.99
C GLY A 41 16.50 14.04 -5.73
N ARG A 42 17.10 13.36 -4.73
CA ARG A 42 18.55 13.30 -4.50
C ARG A 42 19.13 11.93 -4.88
N GLY A 43 18.33 11.08 -5.53
CA GLY A 43 18.73 9.75 -5.98
C GLY A 43 18.65 8.67 -4.91
N LYS A 44 18.17 8.97 -3.69
CA LYS A 44 17.98 7.94 -2.67
C LYS A 44 16.68 7.19 -2.94
N SER A 45 16.75 5.86 -2.98
CA SER A 45 15.56 5.00 -3.13
C SER A 45 14.56 5.26 -2.01
N THR A 46 13.28 5.42 -2.38
CA THR A 46 12.17 5.69 -1.46
C THR A 46 11.13 4.58 -1.41
N GLY A 47 11.33 3.49 -2.16
CA GLY A 47 10.38 2.39 -2.23
C GLY A 47 11.06 1.05 -2.51
N SER A 48 10.46 0.00 -1.97
CA SER A 48 10.76 -1.40 -2.27
C SER A 48 9.47 -2.24 -2.11
N PRO A 49 9.40 -3.45 -2.68
CA PRO A 49 8.27 -4.34 -2.46
C PRO A 49 7.97 -4.57 -0.96
N GLU A 50 9.02 -4.83 -0.18
CA GLU A 50 8.93 -5.09 1.27
C GLU A 50 8.42 -3.86 2.02
N GLN A 51 8.89 -2.67 1.66
CA GLN A 51 8.41 -1.42 2.26
C GLN A 51 6.93 -1.19 1.94
N TRP A 52 6.46 -1.51 0.73
CA TRP A 52 5.05 -1.37 0.35
C TRP A 52 4.17 -2.39 1.07
N MET A 53 4.62 -3.64 1.19
CA MET A 53 3.93 -4.65 2.01
C MET A 53 3.84 -4.23 3.48
N ALA A 54 4.92 -3.73 4.07
CA ALA A 54 4.93 -3.23 5.44
C ALA A 54 3.96 -2.04 5.63
N ASN A 55 3.92 -1.12 4.66
CA ASN A 55 2.99 0.00 4.68
C ASN A 55 1.53 -0.45 4.56
N LEU A 56 1.25 -1.43 3.69
CA LEU A 56 -0.08 -2.05 3.56
C LEU A 56 -0.51 -2.70 4.86
N HIS A 57 0.37 -3.46 5.52
CA HIS A 57 0.09 -4.05 6.81
C HIS A 57 -0.22 -2.98 7.87
N SER A 58 0.60 -1.92 7.96
CA SER A 58 0.37 -0.80 8.88
C SER A 58 -0.98 -0.11 8.65
N ILE A 59 -1.39 0.07 7.39
CA ILE A 59 -2.69 0.63 7.04
C ILE A 59 -3.83 -0.32 7.47
N CYS A 60 -3.70 -1.62 7.17
CA CYS A 60 -4.72 -2.63 7.47
C CYS A 60 -4.86 -2.94 8.96
N SER A 61 -3.87 -2.60 9.78
CA SER A 61 -3.93 -2.78 11.24
C SER A 61 -4.27 -1.49 12.00
N ASN A 62 -4.55 -0.39 11.30
CA ASN A 62 -4.84 0.89 11.94
C ASN A 62 -6.34 1.00 12.28
N GLU A 63 -6.68 0.92 13.57
CA GLU A 63 -8.07 0.98 14.07
C GLU A 63 -8.86 2.19 13.56
N HIS A 64 -8.21 3.34 13.44
CA HIS A 64 -8.87 4.55 12.97
C HIS A 64 -9.21 4.48 11.48
N ILE A 65 -8.40 3.83 10.66
CA ILE A 65 -8.72 3.56 9.25
C ILE A 65 -9.87 2.55 9.16
N LEU A 66 -9.79 1.48 9.95
CA LEU A 66 -10.78 0.40 9.94
C LEU A 66 -12.16 0.83 10.44
N THR A 67 -12.23 1.91 11.23
CA THR A 67 -13.50 2.54 11.59
C THR A 67 -14.28 3.03 10.35
N PHE A 68 -13.59 3.46 9.30
CA PHE A 68 -14.21 3.94 8.05
C PHE A 68 -14.18 2.89 6.92
N TYR A 69 -13.21 1.98 6.93
CA TYR A 69 -13.01 0.97 5.90
C TYR A 69 -12.73 -0.41 6.54
N PRO A 70 -13.73 -1.06 7.15
CA PRO A 70 -13.54 -2.31 7.88
C PRO A 70 -13.14 -3.48 6.98
N ASP A 71 -13.56 -3.46 5.70
CA ASP A 71 -13.29 -4.53 4.73
C ASP A 71 -11.89 -4.44 4.10
N LEU A 72 -11.16 -3.34 4.34
CA LEU A 72 -9.87 -3.06 3.72
C LEU A 72 -8.84 -4.20 3.89
N PRO A 73 -8.68 -4.85 5.05
CA PRO A 73 -7.76 -5.98 5.20
C PRO A 73 -8.12 -7.15 4.30
N GLY A 74 -9.41 -7.43 4.11
CA GLY A 74 -9.89 -8.48 3.20
C GLY A 74 -9.63 -8.14 1.75
N GLU A 75 -9.91 -6.90 1.33
CA GLU A 75 -9.62 -6.40 -0.02
C GLU A 75 -8.12 -6.47 -0.35
N VAL A 76 -7.27 -5.97 0.56
CA VAL A 76 -5.81 -5.99 0.40
C VAL A 76 -5.28 -7.42 0.41
N GLY A 77 -5.75 -8.27 1.32
CA GLY A 77 -5.34 -9.67 1.39
C GLY A 77 -5.68 -10.45 0.13
N ALA A 78 -6.89 -10.25 -0.42
CA ALA A 78 -7.30 -10.87 -1.69
C ALA A 78 -6.45 -10.38 -2.87
N ALA A 79 -6.14 -9.08 -2.92
CA ALA A 79 -5.27 -8.51 -3.95
C ALA A 79 -3.85 -9.10 -3.85
N LEU A 80 -3.25 -9.14 -2.66
CA LEU A 80 -1.93 -9.73 -2.45
C LEU A 80 -1.90 -11.22 -2.79
N ALA A 81 -2.95 -11.98 -2.46
CA ALA A 81 -3.02 -13.41 -2.81
C ALA A 81 -3.12 -13.65 -4.34
N SER A 82 -3.60 -12.66 -5.11
CA SER A 82 -3.61 -12.73 -6.57
C SER A 82 -2.24 -12.42 -7.19
N LEU A 83 -1.39 -11.71 -6.46
CA LEU A 83 0.00 -11.47 -6.81
C LEU A 83 0.78 -12.71 -6.35
N ARG A 84 1.37 -13.45 -7.28
CA ARG A 84 2.21 -14.62 -6.96
C ARG A 84 3.51 -14.16 -6.28
N LEU A 85 3.41 -13.70 -5.04
CA LEU A 85 4.52 -13.19 -4.22
C LEU A 85 5.28 -14.33 -3.53
N ASP A 86 5.22 -15.55 -4.08
CA ASP A 86 5.72 -16.78 -3.46
C ASP A 86 7.24 -16.77 -3.17
N ASP A 87 7.97 -15.79 -3.71
CA ASP A 87 9.43 -15.66 -3.64
C ASP A 87 9.93 -14.46 -2.78
N LEU A 88 9.06 -13.77 -2.01
CA LEU A 88 9.44 -12.67 -1.11
C LEU A 88 9.81 -13.13 0.32
#